data_AF-A0A813E2X4-F1
#
_entry.id   AF-A0A813E2X4-F1
#
_cell.length_a   1.000
_cell.length_b   1.000
_cell.length_c   1.000
_cell.angle_alpha   90.00
_cell.angle_beta   90.00
_cell.angle_gamma   90.00
#
_symmetry.space_group_name_H-M   'P 1'
#
loop_
_entity.id
_entity.type
_entity.pdbx_description
1 polymer ?
#
loop_
_entity_poly.entity_id
_entity_poly.type
_entity_poly.pdbx_seq_one_letter_code
_entity_poly.pdbx_strand_id
1 'polypeptide(L)'
;MIFADTSSKVQTPEGMRSEMRLNRWPQETALSAEELTPDHAIAARGDLTEENPSPSGAVDAKVTSSCLVKRLWCDAVSGTTTDDQTPFRWTDASGKDLYLGQPHDGQHDLWNFACCRCC
;
A
#
# COMPACT_ATOMS: atom_id res chain seq x y z
N MET A 1 0.26 -14.59 11.20
CA MET A 1 -0.12 -14.44 9.78
C MET A 1 -1.33 -13.53 9.67
N ILE A 2 -1.19 -12.40 8.98
CA ILE A 2 -2.18 -11.29 8.98
C ILE A 2 -3.55 -11.73 8.42
N PHE A 3 -3.60 -12.27 7.20
CA PHE A 3 -4.87 -12.68 6.58
C PHE A 3 -5.71 -13.63 7.43
N ALA A 4 -5.08 -14.53 8.19
CA ALA A 4 -5.81 -15.47 9.04
C ALA A 4 -6.58 -14.76 10.18
N ASP A 5 -6.11 -13.59 10.63
CA ASP A 5 -6.80 -12.78 11.64
C ASP A 5 -7.83 -11.82 11.02
N THR A 6 -7.54 -11.28 9.85
CA THR A 6 -8.28 -10.12 9.31
C THR A 6 -9.31 -10.50 8.24
N SER A 7 -9.12 -11.57 7.48
CA SER A 7 -9.96 -11.86 6.30
C SER A 7 -11.44 -12.06 6.62
N SER A 8 -11.76 -12.63 7.79
CA SER A 8 -13.15 -12.83 8.24
C SER A 8 -13.89 -11.52 8.52
N LYS A 9 -13.16 -10.42 8.73
CA LYS A 9 -13.70 -9.08 9.03
C LYS A 9 -14.09 -8.32 7.75
N VAL A 10 -13.69 -8.81 6.56
CA VAL A 10 -14.02 -8.19 5.26
C VAL A 10 -15.44 -8.53 4.84
N GLN A 11 -16.35 -7.57 4.94
CA GLN A 11 -17.78 -7.75 4.64
C GLN A 11 -18.29 -6.85 3.49
N THR A 12 -17.47 -5.91 3.01
CA THR A 12 -17.83 -4.96 1.95
C THR A 12 -16.67 -4.74 0.96
N PRO A 13 -16.92 -4.25 -0.27
CA PRO A 13 -15.85 -3.86 -1.19
C PRO A 13 -14.89 -2.82 -0.58
N GLU A 14 -15.41 -1.86 0.19
CA GLU A 14 -14.60 -0.88 0.91
C GLU A 14 -13.73 -1.54 1.98
N GLY A 15 -14.27 -2.52 2.71
CA GLY A 15 -13.50 -3.32 3.66
C GLY A 15 -12.38 -4.11 2.98
N MET A 16 -12.66 -4.69 1.81
CA MET A 16 -11.64 -5.39 1.02
C MET A 16 -10.55 -4.42 0.52
N ARG A 17 -10.92 -3.18 0.15
CA ARG A 17 -9.96 -2.16 -0.23
C ARG A 17 -9.03 -1.80 0.94
N SER A 18 -9.59 -1.58 2.13
CA SER A 18 -8.79 -1.32 3.33
C SER A 18 -7.91 -2.50 3.71
N GLU A 19 -8.41 -3.73 3.59
CA GLU A 19 -7.62 -4.95 3.82
C GLU A 19 -6.42 -5.05 2.87
N MET A 20 -6.64 -4.83 1.56
CA MET A 20 -5.57 -4.88 0.56
C MET A 20 -4.55 -3.74 0.71
N ARG A 21 -4.86 -2.69 1.48
CA ARG A 21 -3.99 -1.57 1.79
C ARG A 21 -3.38 -1.66 3.20
N LEU A 22 -3.59 -2.76 3.91
CA LEU A 22 -3.20 -2.87 5.30
C LEU A 22 -1.68 -2.92 5.48
N ASN A 23 -1.16 -1.98 6.26
CA ASN A 23 0.20 -2.03 6.79
C ASN A 23 0.26 -1.30 8.14
N ARG A 24 0.17 -2.05 9.23
CA ARG A 24 0.17 -1.49 10.59
C ARG A 24 1.55 -1.45 11.23
N TRP A 25 2.63 -1.67 10.49
CA TRP A 25 3.98 -1.57 11.06
C TRP A 25 4.21 -0.15 11.65
N PRO A 26 4.90 0.01 12.79
CA PRO A 26 5.47 -1.00 13.67
C PRO A 26 4.50 -1.47 14.79
N GLN A 27 3.20 -1.24 14.68
CA GLN A 27 2.20 -1.66 15.68
C GLN A 27 1.44 -2.94 15.31
N GLU A 28 1.91 -3.71 14.31
CA GLU A 28 1.27 -4.95 13.90
C GLU A 28 1.39 -6.01 15.02
N THR A 29 0.24 -6.56 15.45
CA THR A 29 0.15 -7.52 16.55
C THR A 29 0.07 -8.97 16.08
N ALA A 30 -0.17 -9.21 14.79
CA ALA A 30 -0.30 -10.55 14.20
C ALA A 30 1.05 -11.22 13.85
N LEU A 31 2.16 -10.55 14.14
CA LEU A 31 3.54 -10.95 13.85
C LEU A 31 4.39 -10.91 15.13
N SER A 32 5.44 -11.74 15.16
CA SER A 32 6.47 -11.65 16.21
C SER A 32 7.36 -10.41 16.00
N ALA A 33 8.12 -10.02 17.03
CA ALA A 33 9.02 -8.87 16.94
C ALA A 33 10.12 -9.08 15.88
N GLU A 34 10.58 -10.32 15.71
CA GLU A 34 11.59 -10.70 14.71
C GLU A 34 11.06 -10.63 13.27
N GLU A 35 9.75 -10.78 13.09
CA GLU A 35 9.07 -10.68 11.80
C GLU A 35 8.55 -9.27 11.52
N LEU A 36 8.66 -8.34 12.47
CA LEU A 36 8.03 -7.03 12.41
C LEU A 36 8.85 -6.05 11.55
N THR A 37 8.67 -6.17 10.23
CA THR A 37 9.23 -5.25 9.21
C THR A 37 8.09 -4.65 8.39
N PRO A 38 8.23 -3.42 7.85
CA PRO A 38 7.19 -2.83 7.00
C PRO A 38 6.95 -3.62 5.70
N ASP A 39 7.85 -4.54 5.32
CA ASP A 39 7.66 -5.47 4.20
C ASP A 39 6.71 -6.64 4.53
N HIS A 40 6.57 -7.01 5.80
CA HIS A 40 5.70 -8.10 6.24
C HIS A 40 4.28 -7.60 6.51
N ALA A 41 3.68 -6.96 5.51
CA ALA A 41 2.31 -6.47 5.53
C ALA A 41 1.54 -6.93 4.28
N ILE A 42 0.21 -6.76 4.26
CA ILE A 42 -0.55 -7.01 3.02
C ILE A 42 -0.12 -6.00 1.95
N ALA A 43 0.03 -4.73 2.33
CA ALA A 43 0.60 -3.69 1.50
C ALA A 43 2.03 -3.33 1.98
N ALA A 44 3.01 -4.12 1.56
CA ALA A 44 4.43 -3.93 1.91
C ALA A 44 4.93 -2.50 1.63
N ARG A 45 5.83 -2.01 2.48
CA ARG A 45 6.45 -0.67 2.46
C ARG A 45 7.96 -0.74 2.72
N GLY A 46 8.71 -1.35 1.81
CA GLY A 46 10.17 -1.49 1.95
C GLY A 46 10.93 -0.16 1.96
N ASP A 47 10.26 0.93 1.59
CA ASP A 47 10.77 2.29 1.66
C ASP A 47 10.88 2.80 3.11
N LEU A 48 10.12 2.19 4.04
CA LEU A 48 10.12 2.53 5.46
C LEU A 48 11.14 1.72 6.27
N THR A 49 11.83 0.75 5.65
CA THR A 49 12.85 -0.06 6.32
C THR A 49 14.06 0.81 6.71
N GLU A 50 14.51 0.70 7.97
CA GLU A 50 15.65 1.49 8.47
C GLU A 50 16.98 1.11 7.78
N GLU A 51 17.21 -0.18 7.58
CA GLU A 51 18.40 -0.71 6.92
C GLU A 51 18.16 -0.89 5.42
N ASN A 52 18.88 -0.11 4.60
CA ASN A 52 18.80 -0.16 3.13
C ASN A 52 17.36 -0.01 2.59
N PRO A 53 16.69 1.14 2.84
CA PRO A 53 15.36 1.39 2.32
C PRO A 53 15.34 1.21 0.80
N SER A 54 14.31 0.54 0.30
CA SER A 54 14.12 0.29 -1.13
C SER A 54 12.79 0.86 -1.59
N PRO A 55 12.66 1.41 -2.81
CA PRO A 55 11.38 1.90 -3.32
C PRO A 55 10.54 0.72 -3.85
N SER A 56 10.37 -0.31 -3.01
CA SER A 56 9.64 -1.53 -3.33
C SER A 56 8.51 -1.77 -2.34
N GLY A 57 7.46 -2.45 -2.79
CA GLY A 57 6.27 -2.68 -2.00
C GLY A 57 5.01 -2.69 -2.85
N ALA A 58 3.86 -2.56 -2.19
CA ALA A 58 2.58 -2.48 -2.87
C ALA A 58 2.39 -1.11 -3.52
N VAL A 59 2.00 -1.09 -4.80
CA VAL A 59 1.86 0.14 -5.60
C VAL A 59 0.42 0.44 -6.02
N ASP A 60 -0.51 -0.48 -5.74
CA ASP A 60 -1.93 -0.28 -6.01
C ASP A 60 -2.79 -1.25 -5.18
N ALA A 61 -4.10 -1.01 -5.22
CA ALA A 61 -5.11 -2.00 -4.84
C ALA A 61 -6.28 -1.92 -5.83
N LYS A 62 -6.77 -3.09 -6.28
CA LYS A 62 -7.94 -3.20 -7.17
C LYS A 62 -8.96 -4.17 -6.59
N VAL A 63 -10.19 -3.71 -6.42
CA VAL A 63 -11.29 -4.50 -5.85
C VAL A 63 -12.48 -4.46 -6.79
N THR A 64 -13.07 -5.61 -7.06
CA THR A 64 -14.33 -5.70 -7.83
C THR A 64 -15.32 -6.59 -7.07
N SER A 65 -16.55 -6.64 -7.57
CA SER A 65 -17.60 -7.51 -7.06
C SER A 65 -18.36 -8.13 -8.23
N SER A 66 -19.19 -9.14 -7.94
CA SER A 66 -20.07 -9.74 -8.94
C SER A 66 -20.99 -8.73 -9.65
N CYS A 67 -21.31 -7.61 -9.00
CA CYS A 67 -22.09 -6.53 -9.61
C CYS A 67 -21.23 -5.60 -10.48
N LEU A 68 -20.01 -5.29 -10.03
CA LEU A 68 -19.10 -4.38 -10.75
C LEU A 68 -18.50 -5.05 -11.99
N VAL A 69 -18.13 -6.33 -11.91
CA VAL A 69 -17.53 -7.07 -13.04
C VAL A 69 -18.46 -7.15 -14.25
N LYS A 70 -19.79 -7.22 -14.02
CA LYS A 70 -20.81 -7.19 -15.10
C LYS A 70 -20.80 -5.88 -15.89
N ARG A 71 -20.24 -4.82 -15.31
CA ARG A 71 -20.09 -3.50 -15.93
C ARG A 71 -18.66 -3.23 -16.37
N LEU A 72 -17.75 -4.19 -16.19
CA LEU A 72 -16.30 -4.04 -16.37
C LEU A 72 -15.69 -2.98 -15.42
N TRP A 73 -16.25 -2.84 -14.22
CA TRP A 73 -15.82 -1.82 -13.25
C TRP A 73 -15.01 -2.41 -12.09
N CYS A 74 -14.18 -1.56 -11.48
CA CYS A 74 -13.51 -1.84 -10.21
C CYS A 74 -13.29 -0.56 -9.39
N ASP A 75 -13.09 -0.72 -8.10
CA ASP A 75 -12.45 0.29 -7.28
C ASP A 75 -10.94 0.11 -7.39
N ALA A 76 -10.25 1.20 -7.71
CA ALA A 76 -8.80 1.23 -7.80
C ALA A 76 -8.24 2.33 -6.90
N VAL A 77 -7.14 2.04 -6.24
CA VAL A 77 -6.29 3.04 -5.60
C VAL A 77 -4.89 2.84 -6.17
N SER A 78 -4.31 3.91 -6.70
CA SER A 78 -2.92 3.91 -7.14
C SER A 78 -2.04 4.46 -6.01
N GLY A 79 -0.79 4.01 -5.99
CA GLY A 79 0.21 4.39 -5.02
C GLY A 79 0.29 3.46 -3.82
N THR A 80 1.33 3.67 -3.01
CA THR A 80 1.56 2.92 -1.79
C THR A 80 0.43 3.17 -0.77
N THR A 81 0.35 2.32 0.24
CA THR A 81 -0.64 2.55 1.31
C THR A 81 -0.30 3.81 2.08
N THR A 82 -1.32 4.63 2.30
CA THR A 82 -1.29 5.86 3.11
C THR A 82 -2.33 5.81 4.24
N ASP A 83 -2.95 4.64 4.44
CA ASP A 83 -4.08 4.45 5.34
C ASP A 83 -3.59 4.46 6.80
N ASP A 84 -2.50 3.73 7.05
CA ASP A 84 -1.82 3.62 8.36
C ASP A 84 -0.38 4.17 8.32
N GLN A 85 0.09 4.56 7.13
CA GLN A 85 1.48 4.93 6.87
C GLN A 85 1.62 6.32 6.27
N THR A 86 2.80 6.90 6.42
CA THR A 86 3.11 8.17 5.74
C THR A 86 3.15 7.98 4.21
N PRO A 87 2.68 8.95 3.42
CA PRO A 87 2.76 8.88 1.96
C PRO A 87 4.19 8.70 1.47
N PHE A 88 4.37 7.81 0.50
CA PHE A 88 5.65 7.63 -0.18
C PHE A 88 6.01 8.89 -0.99
N ARG A 89 7.31 9.19 -1.03
CA ARG A 89 7.87 10.29 -1.84
C ARG A 89 9.17 9.87 -2.50
N TRP A 90 9.40 10.30 -3.74
CA TRP A 90 10.66 10.07 -4.45
C TRP A 90 11.80 10.96 -3.97
N THR A 91 11.50 12.18 -3.54
CA THR A 91 12.48 13.16 -3.06
C THR A 91 12.41 13.44 -1.56
N ASP A 92 13.48 13.96 -0.98
CA ASP A 92 13.48 14.48 0.39
C ASP A 92 12.90 15.91 0.47
N ALA A 93 12.88 16.49 1.68
CA ALA A 93 12.38 17.85 1.89
C ALA A 93 13.19 18.95 1.15
N SER A 94 14.42 18.65 0.71
CA SER A 94 15.26 19.54 -0.10
C SER A 94 15.09 19.34 -1.60
N GLY A 95 14.28 18.37 -2.03
CA GLY A 95 14.07 18.00 -3.43
C GLY A 95 15.15 17.07 -3.99
N LYS A 96 16.00 16.49 -3.15
CA LYS A 96 17.01 15.51 -3.56
C LYS A 96 16.36 14.13 -3.71
N ASP A 97 16.68 13.43 -4.79
CA ASP A 97 16.25 12.06 -5.03
C ASP A 97 16.72 11.11 -3.92
N LEU A 98 15.77 10.37 -3.32
CA LEU A 98 16.01 9.40 -2.25
C LEU A 98 16.53 8.07 -2.80
N TYR A 99 16.24 7.73 -4.06
CA TYR A 99 16.49 6.42 -4.64
C TYR A 99 17.31 6.53 -5.93
N LEU A 100 18.55 6.99 -5.77
CA LEU A 100 19.47 7.24 -6.87
C LEU A 100 19.59 6.04 -7.82
N GLY A 101 19.39 6.29 -9.11
CA GLY A 101 19.48 5.28 -10.17
C GLY A 101 18.18 4.50 -10.39
N GLN A 102 17.08 4.84 -9.72
CA GLN A 102 15.74 4.31 -9.99
C GLN A 102 14.97 5.30 -10.87
N PRO A 103 14.79 5.02 -12.18
CA PRO A 103 14.06 5.93 -13.06
C PRO A 103 12.59 6.01 -12.66
N HIS A 104 12.09 7.23 -12.49
CA HIS A 104 10.70 7.50 -12.11
C HIS A 104 10.12 8.70 -12.86
N ASP A 105 10.66 8.99 -14.05
CA ASP A 105 10.16 10.04 -14.94
C ASP A 105 8.67 9.82 -15.27
N GLY A 106 7.87 10.87 -15.12
CA GLY A 106 6.42 10.83 -15.34
C GLY A 106 5.60 10.32 -14.15
N GLN A 107 6.25 9.86 -13.07
CA GLN A 107 5.56 9.58 -11.82
C GLN A 107 5.39 10.85 -10.98
N HIS A 108 4.37 10.89 -10.13
CA HIS A 108 4.24 11.97 -9.15
C HIS A 108 5.30 11.79 -8.06
N ASP A 109 5.88 12.90 -7.60
CA ASP A 109 6.85 12.87 -6.49
C ASP A 109 6.20 12.34 -5.21
N LEU A 110 5.01 12.83 -4.84
CA LEU A 110 4.26 12.42 -3.64
C LEU A 110 3.09 11.52 -4.02
N TRP A 111 3.01 10.34 -3.40
CA TRP A 111 1.97 9.35 -3.66
C TRP A 111 0.89 9.42 -2.58
N ASN A 112 -0.15 10.21 -2.82
CA ASN A 112 -1.28 10.40 -1.90
C ASN A 112 -2.61 10.49 -2.68
N PHE A 113 -2.98 9.39 -3.36
CA PHE A 113 -4.14 9.35 -4.23
C PHE A 113 -5.35 8.75 -3.53
N ALA A 114 -6.52 9.36 -3.75
CA ALA A 114 -7.79 8.79 -3.29
C ALA A 114 -8.23 7.62 -4.18
N CYS A 115 -9.05 6.72 -3.62
CA CYS A 115 -9.71 5.69 -4.39
C CYS A 115 -10.62 6.27 -5.46
N CYS A 116 -10.64 5.65 -6.64
CA CYS A 116 -11.57 5.97 -7.72
C CYS A 116 -12.29 4.71 -8.22
N ARG A 117 -13.49 4.89 -8.76
CA ARG A 117 -14.22 3.84 -9.46
C ARG A 117 -13.91 3.92 -10.95
N CYS A 118 -13.18 2.93 -11.46
CA CYS A 118 -12.76 2.85 -12.85
C CYS A 118 -13.82 2.17 -13.70
N CYS A 119 -14.04 2.68 -14.90
CA CYS A 119 -15.02 2.22 -15.89
C CYS A 119 -14.38 1.79 -17.20
#